data_AF-A0A2A2RH63-F1
#
_entry.id   AF-A0A2A2RH63-F1
#
_cell.length_a   1.000
_cell.length_b   1.000
_cell.length_c   1.000
_cell.angle_alpha   90.00
_cell.angle_beta   90.00
_cell.angle_gamma   90.00
#
_symmetry.space_group_name_H-M   'P 1'
#
loop_
_entity.id
_entity.type
_entity.pdbx_description
1 polymer ?
#
loop_
_entity_poly.entity_id
_entity_poly.type
_entity_poly.pdbx_seq_one_letter_code
_entity_poly.pdbx_strand_id
1 'polypeptide(L)'
;LGRALPPTPPAEGRLAAPAELAAYVNEPFYPQLATRLATRNLSTRLRERVDAYRERKAKLTEELRAELGRAQALPATERAAALGGLAVRQRDPLRDLEAEAEELRRDLQVGDQTWGALRQWRLGNDERRGFSPLEIAQVMRSYAFYQNGLLPAQRRLLREIALELQAAGETADAAAVNQPHLFFPPEPARVLPPDGLSPEVAARLATYQARKAALKKELFDAVHAHDGQAFPWLRGNTMSALARRQEAPLAELEGLAEEIRQGLSGNPEPAPLAERTPLPPVLQERVATLLRDVAAAQQSAVMRIEALLAGARDLPVQTNYRFDAEGIRFVVVPLRTERGAKPAAADTPARITALREGISAVAEDYGRRLAGFINERDAIRTEAGALLQLGRADRLDQALQTAMRVANARETLEVYRDYRTALFAPGLSPEQRRLLFDHVIVRLELPLPRGELQPVNRAPTW
;
A
#
# COMPACT_ATOMS: atom_id res chain seq x y z
N LEU A 1 -11.12 11.48 -12.16
CA LEU A 1 -10.34 10.25 -12.44
C LEU A 1 -9.71 9.75 -11.13
N GLY A 2 -10.39 8.81 -10.45
CA GLY A 2 -9.95 8.12 -9.22
C GLY A 2 -9.61 9.00 -8.01
N ARG A 3 -10.48 9.06 -6.99
CA ARG A 3 -10.05 9.48 -5.65
C ARG A 3 -9.28 8.32 -5.03
N ALA A 4 -8.01 8.53 -4.73
CA ALA A 4 -7.26 7.59 -3.92
C ALA A 4 -7.72 7.71 -2.46
N LEU A 5 -7.79 6.57 -1.78
CA LEU A 5 -8.32 6.47 -0.43
C LEU A 5 -7.37 7.17 0.57
N PRO A 6 -7.91 7.80 1.63
CA PRO A 6 -7.08 8.22 2.75
C PRO A 6 -6.36 6.99 3.34
N PRO A 7 -5.12 7.15 3.84
CA PRO A 7 -4.42 6.07 4.51
C PRO A 7 -5.30 5.54 5.66
N THR A 8 -5.57 4.25 5.66
CA THR A 8 -6.16 3.57 6.81
C THR A 8 -5.22 3.79 8.00
N PRO A 9 -5.72 4.13 9.20
CA PRO A 9 -4.85 4.24 10.37
C PRO A 9 -4.11 2.91 10.59
N PRO A 10 -2.84 2.94 11.04
CA PRO A 10 -2.08 1.73 11.28
C PRO A 10 -2.82 0.84 12.27
N ALA A 11 -3.01 -0.43 11.91
CA ALA A 11 -3.63 -1.41 12.78
C ALA A 11 -2.73 -1.64 14.00
N GLU A 12 -3.25 -1.31 15.19
CA GLU A 12 -2.61 -1.49 16.50
C GLU A 12 -2.23 -2.96 16.76
N GLY A 13 -0.96 -3.24 17.14
CA GLY A 13 -0.58 -4.57 17.63
C GLY A 13 0.91 -4.98 17.54
N ARG A 14 1.29 -5.96 18.36
CA ARG A 14 2.64 -6.52 18.66
C ARG A 14 3.53 -6.99 17.49
N LEU A 15 3.09 -6.89 16.23
CA LEU A 15 3.81 -7.38 15.04
C LEU A 15 3.89 -6.32 13.94
N ALA A 16 4.34 -5.10 14.29
CA ALA A 16 4.68 -4.09 13.28
C ALA A 16 5.78 -4.64 12.34
N ALA A 17 5.59 -4.48 11.03
CA ALA A 17 6.58 -4.86 10.04
C ALA A 17 7.81 -3.94 10.13
N PRO A 18 9.05 -4.47 10.04
CA PRO A 18 10.25 -3.64 10.03
C PRO A 18 10.19 -2.52 8.98
N ALA A 19 10.67 -1.33 9.30
CA ALA A 19 10.67 -0.19 8.37
C ALA A 19 11.43 -0.50 7.06
N GLU A 20 12.45 -1.36 7.13
CA GLU A 20 13.21 -1.86 5.97
C GLU A 20 12.33 -2.57 4.93
N LEU A 21 11.15 -3.08 5.31
CA LEU A 21 10.22 -3.72 4.40
C LEU A 21 9.38 -2.74 3.56
N ALA A 22 9.37 -1.45 3.92
CA ALA A 22 8.53 -0.47 3.25
C ALA A 22 8.77 -0.40 1.75
N ALA A 23 10.05 -0.46 1.34
CA ALA A 23 10.45 -0.43 -0.07
C ALA A 23 9.94 -1.63 -0.90
N TYR A 24 9.47 -2.70 -0.24
CA TYR A 24 9.13 -3.96 -0.88
C TYR A 24 7.65 -4.34 -0.75
N VAL A 25 6.79 -3.45 -0.23
CA VAL A 25 5.40 -3.76 0.15
C VAL A 25 4.55 -4.41 -0.95
N ASN A 26 4.85 -4.14 -2.22
CA ASN A 26 4.16 -4.74 -3.37
C ASN A 26 4.90 -5.90 -4.03
N GLU A 27 6.10 -6.23 -3.56
CA GLU A 27 6.95 -7.25 -4.18
C GLU A 27 6.42 -8.66 -3.95
N PRO A 28 6.58 -9.56 -4.94
CA PRO A 28 6.14 -10.94 -4.81
C PRO A 28 6.97 -11.73 -3.78
N PHE A 29 8.09 -11.18 -3.31
CA PHE A 29 8.92 -11.77 -2.26
C PHE A 29 8.73 -11.15 -0.87
N TYR A 30 7.82 -10.19 -0.72
CA TYR A 30 7.62 -9.44 0.52
C TYR A 30 7.41 -10.34 1.76
N PRO A 31 6.48 -11.32 1.76
CA PRO A 31 6.25 -12.13 2.96
C PRO A 31 7.45 -13.01 3.33
N GLN A 32 8.17 -13.53 2.33
CA GLN A 32 9.37 -14.34 2.57
C GLN A 32 10.49 -13.49 3.16
N LEU A 33 10.74 -12.30 2.60
CA LEU A 33 11.71 -11.36 3.14
C LEU A 33 11.36 -10.95 4.57
N ALA A 34 10.08 -10.65 4.83
CA ALA A 34 9.59 -10.32 6.17
C ALA A 34 9.87 -11.44 7.17
N THR A 35 9.61 -12.68 6.78
CA THR A 35 9.87 -13.86 7.61
C THR A 35 11.37 -14.03 7.91
N ARG A 36 12.25 -13.80 6.92
CA ARG A 36 13.70 -13.88 7.10
C ARG A 36 14.26 -12.81 8.01
N LEU A 37 13.76 -11.58 7.89
CA LEU A 37 14.14 -10.49 8.76
C LEU A 37 13.68 -10.75 10.20
N ALA A 38 12.44 -11.21 10.38
CA ALA A 38 11.89 -11.54 11.69
C ALA A 38 12.65 -12.70 12.38
N THR A 39 13.04 -13.72 11.62
CA THR A 39 13.80 -14.89 12.13
C THR A 39 15.31 -14.66 12.17
N ARG A 40 15.80 -13.47 11.77
CA ARG A 40 17.23 -13.14 11.67
C ARG A 40 18.04 -14.14 10.85
N ASN A 41 17.43 -14.68 9.80
CA ASN A 41 17.98 -15.76 8.97
C ASN A 41 18.15 -15.33 7.49
N LEU A 42 18.48 -14.06 7.27
CA LEU A 42 18.81 -13.53 5.95
C LEU A 42 20.33 -13.57 5.75
N SER A 43 20.81 -14.35 4.78
CA SER A 43 22.24 -14.43 4.46
C SER A 43 22.75 -13.12 3.84
N THR A 44 24.04 -12.84 4.02
CA THR A 44 24.71 -11.65 3.44
C THR A 44 24.49 -11.58 1.93
N ARG A 45 24.64 -12.70 1.22
CA ARG A 45 24.43 -12.79 -0.23
C ARG A 45 22.99 -12.42 -0.64
N LEU A 46 21.98 -12.87 0.11
CA LEU A 46 20.58 -12.53 -0.20
C LEU A 46 20.28 -11.08 0.11
N ARG A 47 20.86 -10.52 1.18
CA ARG A 47 20.76 -9.10 1.50
C ARG A 47 21.33 -8.23 0.38
N GLU A 48 22.54 -8.51 -0.07
CA GLU A 48 23.19 -7.80 -1.17
C GLU A 48 22.35 -7.84 -2.47
N ARG A 49 21.72 -8.98 -2.79
CA ARG A 49 20.83 -9.08 -3.96
C ARG A 49 19.55 -8.25 -3.80
N VAL A 50 18.93 -8.27 -2.62
CA VAL A 50 17.74 -7.46 -2.33
C VAL A 50 18.05 -5.96 -2.38
N ASP A 51 19.23 -5.54 -1.93
CA ASP A 51 19.71 -4.17 -2.03
C ASP A 51 19.99 -3.78 -3.49
N ALA A 52 20.70 -4.61 -4.26
CA ALA A 52 20.98 -4.38 -5.68
C ALA A 52 19.70 -4.36 -6.55
N TYR A 53 18.69 -5.15 -6.19
CA TYR A 53 17.34 -5.09 -6.77
C TYR A 53 16.69 -3.72 -6.52
N ARG A 54 16.70 -3.27 -5.25
CA ARG A 54 16.13 -1.97 -4.85
C ARG A 54 16.77 -0.81 -5.60
N GLU A 55 18.10 -0.80 -5.70
CA GLU A 55 18.84 0.27 -6.39
C GLU A 55 18.50 0.34 -7.88
N ARG A 56 18.42 -0.80 -8.58
CA ARG A 56 17.99 -0.83 -9.99
C ARG A 56 16.55 -0.39 -10.16
N LYS A 57 15.64 -0.83 -9.29
CA LYS A 57 14.24 -0.39 -9.28
C LYS A 57 14.14 1.14 -9.11
N ALA A 58 14.90 1.70 -8.17
CA ALA A 58 14.96 3.14 -7.94
C ALA A 58 15.44 3.91 -9.19
N LYS A 59 16.54 3.46 -9.80
CA LYS A 59 17.08 4.09 -11.02
C LYS A 59 16.09 4.09 -12.19
N LEU A 60 15.42 2.97 -12.45
CA LEU A 60 14.40 2.89 -13.50
C LEU A 60 13.19 3.79 -13.19
N THR A 61 12.83 3.92 -11.91
CA THR A 61 11.73 4.78 -11.45
C THR A 61 12.09 6.25 -11.67
N GLU A 62 13.30 6.66 -11.32
CA GLU A 62 13.79 8.02 -11.52
C GLU A 62 13.83 8.39 -13.00
N GLU A 63 14.32 7.50 -13.86
CA GLU A 63 14.30 7.70 -15.31
C GLU A 63 12.86 7.89 -15.84
N LEU A 64 11.93 7.04 -15.41
CA LEU A 64 10.52 7.13 -15.79
C LEU A 64 9.88 8.45 -15.33
N ARG A 65 10.13 8.85 -14.08
CA ARG A 65 9.59 10.11 -13.53
C ARG A 65 10.20 11.32 -14.23
N ALA A 66 11.48 11.30 -14.56
CA ALA A 66 12.15 12.37 -15.30
C ALA A 66 11.56 12.53 -16.71
N GLU A 67 11.32 11.43 -17.43
CA GLU A 67 10.68 11.48 -18.75
C GLU A 67 9.23 11.96 -18.65
N LEU A 68 8.45 11.48 -17.66
CA LEU A 68 7.08 11.97 -17.41
C LEU A 68 7.05 13.49 -17.12
N GLY A 69 8.04 13.98 -16.36
CA GLY A 69 8.21 15.41 -16.11
C GLY A 69 8.51 16.20 -17.40
N ARG A 70 9.46 15.73 -18.21
CA ARG A 70 9.80 16.36 -19.51
C ARG A 70 8.61 16.33 -20.48
N ALA A 71 7.93 15.20 -20.58
CA ALA A 71 6.86 14.98 -21.55
C ALA A 71 5.54 15.70 -21.17
N GLN A 72 5.41 16.19 -19.94
CA GLN A 72 4.22 16.93 -19.49
C GLN A 72 4.00 18.22 -20.30
N ALA A 73 5.07 18.91 -20.69
CA ALA A 73 4.99 20.15 -21.46
C ALA A 73 4.71 19.92 -22.96
N LEU A 74 4.83 18.66 -23.42
CA LEU A 74 4.68 18.33 -24.84
C LEU A 74 3.20 18.20 -25.24
N PRO A 75 2.87 18.50 -26.51
CA PRO A 75 1.59 18.12 -27.12
C PRO A 75 1.29 16.63 -26.97
N ALA A 76 0.01 16.24 -27.01
CA ALA A 76 -0.43 14.88 -26.71
C ALA A 76 0.25 13.81 -27.59
N THR A 77 0.42 14.09 -28.89
CA THR A 77 1.08 13.20 -29.85
C THR A 77 2.57 13.04 -29.58
N GLU A 78 3.28 14.15 -29.32
CA GLU A 78 4.71 14.14 -28.97
C GLU A 78 4.98 13.49 -27.63
N ARG A 79 4.09 13.72 -26.65
CA ARG A 79 4.11 13.03 -25.35
C ARG A 79 3.98 11.53 -25.52
N ALA A 80 3.00 11.07 -26.31
CA ALA A 80 2.81 9.66 -26.58
C ALA A 80 4.04 9.03 -27.25
N ALA A 81 4.66 9.72 -28.21
CA ALA A 81 5.89 9.28 -28.86
C ALA A 81 7.08 9.19 -27.88
N ALA A 82 7.26 10.20 -27.01
CA ALA A 82 8.32 10.22 -26.01
C ALA A 82 8.17 9.06 -24.99
N LEU A 83 6.96 8.85 -24.47
CA LEU A 83 6.68 7.77 -23.53
C LEU A 83 6.81 6.39 -24.20
N GLY A 84 6.36 6.24 -25.45
CA GLY A 84 6.56 5.02 -26.23
C GLY A 84 8.04 4.72 -26.48
N GLY A 85 8.85 5.74 -26.77
CA GLY A 85 10.29 5.61 -26.91
C GLY A 85 10.96 5.14 -25.62
N LEU A 86 10.57 5.69 -24.47
CA LEU A 86 11.05 5.20 -23.17
C LEU A 86 10.59 3.77 -22.89
N ALA A 87 9.34 3.42 -23.19
CA ALA A 87 8.82 2.07 -23.00
C ALA A 87 9.66 1.03 -23.76
N VAL A 88 10.07 1.33 -25.00
CA VAL A 88 10.99 0.47 -25.76
C VAL A 88 12.35 0.34 -25.08
N ARG A 89 12.93 1.45 -24.59
CA ARG A 89 14.24 1.44 -23.89
C ARG A 89 14.20 0.66 -22.58
N GLN A 90 13.12 0.79 -21.80
CA GLN A 90 12.98 0.17 -20.49
C GLN A 90 12.43 -1.26 -20.54
N ARG A 91 11.93 -1.73 -21.69
CA ARG A 91 11.28 -3.05 -21.81
C ARG A 91 12.12 -4.18 -21.23
N ASP A 92 13.36 -4.33 -21.70
CA ASP A 92 14.21 -5.44 -21.30
C ASP A 92 14.70 -5.27 -19.85
N PRO A 93 15.19 -4.08 -19.41
CA PRO A 93 15.52 -3.85 -17.99
C PRO A 93 14.36 -4.11 -17.02
N LEU A 94 13.13 -3.76 -17.38
CA LEU A 94 11.96 -4.00 -16.54
C LEU A 94 11.56 -5.47 -16.49
N ARG A 95 11.64 -6.17 -17.63
CA ARG A 95 11.41 -7.62 -17.69
C ARG A 95 12.41 -8.36 -16.80
N ASP A 96 13.69 -7.97 -16.87
CA ASP A 96 14.75 -8.56 -16.07
C ASP A 96 14.54 -8.28 -14.58
N LEU A 97 14.06 -7.08 -14.24
CA LEU A 97 13.68 -6.72 -12.86
C LEU A 97 12.53 -7.60 -12.34
N GLU A 98 11.48 -7.83 -13.14
CA GLU A 98 10.38 -8.73 -12.74
C GLU A 98 10.83 -10.19 -12.59
N ALA A 99 11.69 -10.66 -13.49
CA ALA A 99 12.27 -12.01 -13.42
C ALA A 99 13.10 -12.19 -12.15
N GLU A 100 13.90 -11.19 -11.79
CA GLU A 100 14.69 -11.21 -10.55
C GLU A 100 13.82 -11.16 -9.30
N ALA A 101 12.73 -10.39 -9.29
CA ALA A 101 11.78 -10.40 -8.18
C ALA A 101 11.19 -11.82 -7.97
N GLU A 102 10.89 -12.54 -9.05
CA GLU A 102 10.45 -13.93 -8.98
C GLU A 102 11.55 -14.91 -8.56
N GLU A 103 12.81 -14.65 -8.90
CA GLU A 103 13.96 -15.42 -8.40
C GLU A 103 14.17 -15.20 -6.91
N LEU A 104 14.22 -13.94 -6.46
CA LEU A 104 14.31 -13.58 -5.05
C LEU A 104 13.21 -14.23 -4.23
N ARG A 105 11.97 -14.25 -4.75
CA ARG A 105 10.84 -14.95 -4.11
C ARG A 105 11.13 -16.44 -3.88
N ARG A 106 11.69 -17.13 -4.88
CA ARG A 106 12.05 -18.55 -4.79
C ARG A 106 13.23 -18.76 -3.83
N ASP A 107 14.24 -17.91 -3.88
CA ASP A 107 15.46 -18.07 -3.09
C ASP A 107 15.26 -17.71 -1.62
N LEU A 108 14.35 -16.77 -1.32
CA LEU A 108 13.98 -16.41 0.04
C LEU A 108 13.11 -17.48 0.71
N GLN A 109 12.45 -18.34 -0.09
CA GLN A 109 11.69 -19.48 0.40
C GLN A 109 12.64 -20.61 0.85
N VAL A 110 12.57 -21.02 2.12
CA VAL A 110 13.29 -22.21 2.62
C VAL A 110 12.31 -23.22 3.22
N GLY A 111 12.47 -24.48 2.81
CA GLY A 111 11.94 -25.68 3.47
C GLY A 111 10.56 -25.55 4.14
N ASP A 112 10.55 -25.78 5.45
CA ASP A 112 9.42 -25.78 6.38
C ASP A 112 8.70 -24.42 6.52
N GLN A 113 9.22 -23.35 5.92
CA GLN A 113 8.56 -22.03 5.90
C GLN A 113 7.56 -21.85 4.76
N THR A 114 7.17 -22.92 4.07
CA THR A 114 5.99 -22.87 3.19
C THR A 114 4.75 -22.56 4.03
N TRP A 115 3.96 -21.56 3.63
CA TRP A 115 2.78 -21.11 4.41
C TRP A 115 1.82 -22.25 4.80
N GLY A 116 1.73 -23.29 3.98
CA GLY A 116 0.90 -24.47 4.23
C GLY A 116 1.56 -25.62 5.01
N ALA A 117 2.83 -25.52 5.42
CA ALA A 117 3.57 -26.63 6.05
C ALA A 117 2.95 -27.07 7.38
N LEU A 118 2.55 -26.11 8.21
CA LEU A 118 1.97 -26.36 9.53
C LEU A 118 0.43 -26.30 9.53
N ARG A 119 -0.19 -26.05 8.37
CA ARG A 119 -1.64 -25.89 8.26
C ARG A 119 -2.33 -27.24 8.29
N GLN A 120 -3.19 -27.45 9.30
CA GLN A 120 -3.92 -28.71 9.52
C GLN A 120 -5.17 -28.87 8.64
N TRP A 121 -5.55 -27.84 7.88
CA TRP A 121 -6.75 -27.80 7.05
C TRP A 121 -6.41 -27.38 5.61
N ARG A 122 -7.24 -27.78 4.64
CA ARG A 122 -7.09 -27.42 3.22
C ARG A 122 -8.45 -27.16 2.58
N LEU A 123 -8.50 -26.25 1.61
CA LEU A 123 -9.72 -25.99 0.84
C LEU A 123 -10.09 -27.26 0.07
N GLY A 124 -11.28 -27.81 0.28
CA GLY A 124 -11.73 -29.03 -0.39
C GLY A 124 -11.66 -30.32 0.44
N ASN A 125 -11.20 -30.27 1.69
CA ASN A 125 -11.59 -31.30 2.65
C ASN A 125 -13.12 -31.19 2.87
N ASP A 126 -13.82 -32.33 3.03
CA ASP A 126 -15.26 -32.39 3.34
C ASP A 126 -15.53 -31.84 4.76
N GLU A 127 -15.40 -30.52 4.89
CA GLU A 127 -15.57 -29.78 6.12
C GLU A 127 -17.04 -29.40 6.28
N ARG A 128 -17.69 -29.97 7.30
CA ARG A 128 -19.13 -29.80 7.56
C ARG A 128 -19.59 -28.35 7.69
N ARG A 129 -18.69 -27.43 8.07
CA ARG A 129 -19.01 -26.01 8.27
C ARG A 129 -18.69 -25.10 7.06
N GLY A 130 -18.14 -25.63 5.97
CA GLY A 130 -17.62 -24.79 4.86
C GLY A 130 -16.41 -23.94 5.28
N PHE A 131 -15.92 -23.04 4.42
CA PHE A 131 -14.79 -22.14 4.70
C PHE A 131 -15.24 -20.67 4.71
N SER A 132 -14.72 -19.89 5.65
CA SER A 132 -15.03 -18.45 5.70
C SER A 132 -14.36 -17.70 4.55
N PRO A 133 -14.90 -16.54 4.13
CA PRO A 133 -14.21 -15.68 3.16
C PRO A 133 -12.78 -15.33 3.59
N LEU A 134 -12.53 -15.11 4.88
CA LEU A 134 -11.20 -14.80 5.40
C LEU A 134 -10.22 -15.98 5.29
N GLU A 135 -10.67 -17.21 5.58
CA GLU A 135 -9.86 -18.42 5.41
C GLU A 135 -9.50 -18.63 3.94
N ILE A 136 -10.45 -18.43 3.03
CA ILE A 136 -10.20 -18.54 1.59
C ILE A 136 -9.25 -17.42 1.13
N ALA A 137 -9.44 -16.18 1.60
CA ALA A 137 -8.57 -15.06 1.28
C ALA A 137 -7.11 -15.32 1.67
N GLN A 138 -6.91 -15.91 2.85
CA GLN A 138 -5.58 -16.30 3.32
C GLN A 138 -4.92 -17.32 2.39
N VAL A 139 -5.65 -18.33 1.91
CA VAL A 139 -5.13 -19.32 0.96
C VAL A 139 -4.79 -18.68 -0.38
N MET A 140 -5.68 -17.84 -0.92
CA MET A 140 -5.45 -17.15 -2.19
C MET A 140 -4.21 -16.25 -2.12
N ARG A 141 -4.10 -15.45 -1.05
CA ARG A 141 -2.91 -14.62 -0.79
C ARG A 141 -1.65 -15.47 -0.70
N SER A 142 -1.71 -16.61 -0.04
CA SER A 142 -0.56 -17.49 0.14
C SER A 142 -0.09 -18.11 -1.16
N TYR A 143 -1.02 -18.55 -2.01
CA TYR A 143 -0.67 -19.00 -3.34
C TYR A 143 -0.03 -17.88 -4.17
N ALA A 144 -0.48 -16.64 -4.05
CA ALA A 144 0.13 -15.51 -4.73
C ALA A 144 1.63 -15.37 -4.39
N PHE A 145 2.05 -15.62 -3.15
CA PHE A 145 3.43 -15.43 -2.71
C PHE A 145 4.28 -16.71 -2.73
N TYR A 146 3.72 -17.87 -2.38
CA TYR A 146 4.51 -19.08 -2.13
C TYR A 146 4.43 -20.11 -3.27
N GLN A 147 3.40 -20.06 -4.11
CA GLN A 147 3.22 -21.04 -5.18
C GLN A 147 4.20 -20.80 -6.33
N ASN A 148 4.85 -21.86 -6.80
CA ASN A 148 5.64 -21.85 -8.02
C ASN A 148 4.77 -22.12 -9.25
N GLY A 149 5.22 -21.65 -10.42
CA GLY A 149 4.54 -21.90 -11.70
C GLY A 149 3.36 -20.98 -12.02
N LEU A 150 3.17 -19.90 -11.27
CA LEU A 150 2.22 -18.83 -11.60
C LEU A 150 2.94 -17.69 -12.32
N LEU A 151 2.24 -17.04 -13.26
CA LEU A 151 2.70 -15.78 -13.87
C LEU A 151 2.60 -14.62 -12.87
N PRO A 152 3.43 -13.56 -12.99
CA PRO A 152 3.30 -12.36 -12.16
C PRO A 152 1.89 -11.76 -12.15
N ALA A 153 1.22 -11.73 -13.32
CA ALA A 153 -0.15 -11.25 -13.43
C ALA A 153 -1.16 -12.13 -12.66
N GLN A 154 -0.98 -13.46 -12.65
CA GLN A 154 -1.83 -14.37 -11.87
C GLN A 154 -1.65 -14.17 -10.36
N ARG A 155 -0.43 -13.92 -9.89
CA ARG A 155 -0.18 -13.59 -8.48
C ARG A 155 -0.93 -12.33 -8.07
N ARG A 156 -0.92 -11.31 -8.94
CA ARG A 156 -1.66 -10.07 -8.72
C ARG A 156 -3.17 -10.30 -8.68
N LEU A 157 -3.72 -11.13 -9.57
CA LEU A 157 -5.13 -11.55 -9.52
C LEU A 157 -5.46 -12.31 -8.23
N LEU A 158 -4.59 -13.18 -7.73
CA LEU A 158 -4.80 -13.85 -6.44
C LEU A 158 -4.80 -12.88 -5.25
N ARG A 159 -3.92 -11.87 -5.28
CA ARG A 159 -3.94 -10.78 -4.29
C ARG A 159 -5.24 -9.99 -4.36
N GLU A 160 -5.74 -9.73 -5.57
CA GLU A 160 -7.04 -9.09 -5.78
C GLU A 160 -8.18 -9.91 -5.20
N ILE A 161 -8.27 -11.20 -5.52
CA ILE A 161 -9.27 -12.13 -4.97
C ILE A 161 -9.23 -12.12 -3.44
N ALA A 162 -8.03 -12.16 -2.84
CA ALA A 162 -7.88 -12.11 -1.40
C ALA A 162 -8.41 -10.79 -0.80
N LEU A 163 -8.16 -9.66 -1.46
CA LEU A 163 -8.69 -8.37 -1.02
C LEU A 163 -10.22 -8.28 -1.14
N GLU A 164 -10.80 -8.85 -2.20
CA GLU A 164 -12.27 -8.93 -2.38
C GLU A 164 -12.91 -9.78 -1.28
N LEU A 165 -12.33 -10.94 -0.99
CA LEU A 165 -12.82 -11.83 0.06
C LEU A 165 -12.67 -11.24 1.48
N GLN A 166 -11.64 -10.41 1.72
CA GLN A 166 -11.49 -9.67 2.97
C GLN A 166 -12.50 -8.54 3.13
N ALA A 167 -12.95 -7.96 2.02
CA ALA A 167 -13.98 -6.91 2.01
C ALA A 167 -15.40 -7.48 1.92
N ALA A 168 -15.56 -8.79 1.70
CA ALA A 168 -16.85 -9.43 1.56
C ALA A 168 -17.72 -9.17 2.79
N GLY A 169 -18.86 -8.52 2.56
CA GLY A 169 -19.94 -8.44 3.55
C GLY A 169 -20.80 -9.72 3.54
N GLU A 170 -21.61 -9.91 4.58
CA GLU A 170 -22.56 -11.05 4.66
C GLU A 170 -23.62 -11.01 3.55
N THR A 171 -23.86 -9.83 2.96
CA THR A 171 -24.82 -9.60 1.87
C THR A 171 -24.16 -8.86 0.70
N ALA A 172 -24.78 -8.94 -0.49
CA ALA A 172 -24.32 -8.21 -1.68
C ALA A 172 -24.30 -6.68 -1.45
N ASP A 173 -25.29 -6.14 -0.74
CA ASP A 173 -25.34 -4.72 -0.38
C ASP A 173 -24.20 -4.33 0.57
N ALA A 174 -23.91 -5.17 1.57
CA ALA A 174 -22.78 -4.95 2.47
C ALA A 174 -21.44 -5.05 1.71
N ALA A 175 -21.31 -5.98 0.77
CA ALA A 175 -20.13 -6.07 -0.08
C ALA A 175 -19.96 -4.84 -0.99
N ALA A 176 -21.05 -4.30 -1.56
CA ALA A 176 -21.02 -3.09 -2.38
C ALA A 176 -20.64 -1.84 -1.58
N VAL A 177 -21.11 -1.74 -0.33
CA VAL A 177 -20.70 -0.68 0.61
C VAL A 177 -19.24 -0.83 1.03
N ASN A 178 -18.78 -2.06 1.30
CA ASN A 178 -17.41 -2.33 1.72
C ASN A 178 -16.40 -2.16 0.58
N GLN A 179 -16.83 -2.26 -0.67
CA GLN A 179 -15.97 -2.18 -1.84
C GLN A 179 -16.64 -1.44 -3.02
N PRO A 180 -16.80 -0.11 -2.94
CA PRO A 180 -17.40 0.69 -4.00
C PRO A 180 -16.46 0.90 -5.20
N HIS A 181 -15.28 0.29 -5.20
CA HIS A 181 -14.21 0.52 -6.16
C HIS A 181 -14.01 -0.70 -7.06
N LEU A 182 -13.66 -0.46 -8.33
CA LEU A 182 -13.17 -1.50 -9.21
C LEU A 182 -11.65 -1.61 -9.14
N PHE A 183 -11.14 -2.83 -9.32
CA PHE A 183 -9.70 -3.05 -9.49
C PHE A 183 -9.30 -2.86 -10.95
N PHE A 184 -8.30 -2.01 -11.17
CA PHE A 184 -7.80 -1.67 -12.50
C PHE A 184 -6.26 -1.74 -12.53
N PRO A 185 -5.65 -2.18 -13.64
CA PRO A 185 -4.21 -2.33 -13.73
C PRO A 185 -3.50 -0.96 -13.64
N PRO A 186 -2.40 -0.87 -12.89
CA PRO A 186 -1.66 -1.99 -12.28
C PRO A 186 -2.32 -2.54 -11.00
N GLU A 187 -2.58 -3.84 -10.93
CA GLU A 187 -3.18 -4.45 -9.74
C GLU A 187 -2.24 -4.36 -8.51
N PRO A 188 -2.77 -4.12 -7.29
CA PRO A 188 -4.20 -4.08 -6.91
C PRO A 188 -4.78 -2.66 -6.85
N ALA A 189 -4.43 -1.76 -7.78
CA ALA A 189 -4.95 -0.39 -7.76
C ALA A 189 -6.48 -0.38 -7.81
N ARG A 190 -7.08 0.47 -6.98
CA ARG A 190 -8.53 0.67 -6.86
C ARG A 190 -8.90 2.00 -7.48
N VAL A 191 -9.97 2.00 -8.27
CA VAL A 191 -10.47 3.21 -8.92
C VAL A 191 -11.99 3.33 -8.80
N LEU A 192 -12.44 4.58 -8.73
CA LEU A 192 -13.83 4.92 -9.00
C LEU A 192 -13.90 5.37 -10.47
N PRO A 193 -14.75 4.73 -11.30
CA PRO A 193 -14.98 5.23 -12.65
C PRO A 193 -15.59 6.64 -12.56
N PRO A 194 -15.21 7.57 -13.45
CA PRO A 194 -15.85 8.87 -13.56
C PRO A 194 -17.36 8.75 -13.84
N ASP A 195 -18.13 9.71 -13.34
CA ASP A 195 -19.50 9.91 -13.80
C ASP A 195 -19.49 10.37 -15.27
N GLY A 196 -20.47 9.93 -16.05
CA GLY A 196 -20.62 10.37 -17.45
C GLY A 196 -19.64 9.74 -18.45
N LEU A 197 -19.20 8.49 -18.23
CA LEU A 197 -18.45 7.74 -19.23
C LEU A 197 -19.19 7.71 -20.58
N SER A 198 -18.45 7.85 -21.69
CA SER A 198 -19.04 7.61 -23.00
C SER A 198 -19.54 6.16 -23.08
N PRO A 199 -20.62 5.88 -23.83
CA PRO A 199 -21.17 4.53 -23.96
C PRO A 199 -20.12 3.50 -24.41
N GLU A 200 -19.20 3.92 -25.27
CA GLU A 200 -18.10 3.10 -25.78
C GLU A 200 -17.11 2.72 -24.67
N VAL A 201 -16.69 3.68 -23.84
CA VAL A 201 -15.77 3.41 -22.71
C VAL A 201 -16.47 2.57 -21.63
N ALA A 202 -17.75 2.83 -21.36
CA ALA A 202 -18.54 2.03 -20.44
C ALA A 202 -18.65 0.56 -20.91
N ALA A 203 -18.89 0.32 -22.21
CA ALA A 203 -18.96 -1.02 -22.78
C ALA A 203 -17.60 -1.75 -22.74
N ARG A 204 -16.49 -1.06 -23.02
CA ARG A 204 -15.13 -1.62 -22.86
C ARG A 204 -14.85 -1.97 -21.40
N LEU A 205 -15.19 -1.09 -20.46
CA LEU A 205 -15.01 -1.34 -19.03
C LEU A 205 -15.82 -2.56 -18.56
N ALA A 206 -17.07 -2.70 -18.99
CA ALA A 206 -17.89 -3.88 -18.69
C ALA A 206 -17.28 -5.17 -19.26
N THR A 207 -16.79 -5.12 -20.50
CA THR A 207 -16.10 -6.25 -21.15
C THR A 207 -14.83 -6.64 -20.39
N TYR A 208 -14.05 -5.64 -19.96
CA TYR A 208 -12.85 -5.83 -19.17
C TYR A 208 -13.16 -6.53 -17.85
N GLN A 209 -14.16 -6.04 -17.10
CA GLN A 209 -14.55 -6.64 -15.84
C GLN A 209 -15.05 -8.09 -16.01
N ALA A 210 -15.85 -8.37 -17.05
CA ALA A 210 -16.36 -9.71 -17.32
C ALA A 210 -15.22 -10.70 -17.64
N ARG A 211 -14.28 -10.32 -18.52
CA ARG A 211 -13.11 -11.14 -18.87
C ARG A 211 -12.21 -11.36 -17.65
N LYS A 212 -11.96 -10.31 -16.86
CA LYS A 212 -11.16 -10.41 -15.63
C LYS A 212 -11.82 -11.32 -14.60
N ALA A 213 -13.13 -11.22 -14.41
CA ALA A 213 -13.88 -12.10 -13.52
C ALA A 213 -13.79 -13.57 -13.94
N ALA A 214 -13.84 -13.86 -15.25
CA ALA A 214 -13.66 -15.22 -15.77
C ALA A 214 -12.26 -15.78 -15.45
N LEU A 215 -11.20 -15.00 -15.67
CA LEU A 215 -9.83 -15.41 -15.33
C LEU A 215 -9.63 -15.60 -13.82
N LYS A 216 -10.20 -14.70 -13.00
CA LYS A 216 -10.18 -14.83 -11.54
C LYS A 216 -10.88 -16.11 -11.09
N LYS A 217 -12.05 -16.41 -11.65
CA LYS A 217 -12.79 -17.65 -11.34
C LYS A 217 -11.98 -18.89 -11.70
N GLU A 218 -11.43 -18.94 -12.90
CA GLU A 218 -10.62 -20.08 -13.33
C GLU A 218 -9.38 -20.28 -12.43
N LEU A 219 -8.72 -19.18 -12.06
CA LEU A 219 -7.56 -19.21 -11.16
C LEU A 219 -7.95 -19.62 -9.74
N PHE A 220 -9.07 -19.11 -9.22
CA PHE A 220 -9.64 -19.51 -7.94
C PHE A 220 -9.95 -21.01 -7.91
N ASP A 221 -10.69 -21.51 -8.91
CA ASP A 221 -11.10 -22.91 -8.99
C ASP A 221 -9.86 -23.83 -9.08
N ALA A 222 -8.82 -23.41 -9.81
CA ALA A 222 -7.57 -24.15 -9.90
C ALA A 222 -6.79 -24.18 -8.58
N VAL A 223 -6.73 -23.06 -7.85
CA VAL A 223 -6.11 -23.01 -6.51
C VAL A 223 -6.90 -23.87 -5.53
N HIS A 224 -8.23 -23.73 -5.49
CA HIS A 224 -9.11 -24.50 -4.63
C HIS A 224 -8.95 -26.01 -4.89
N ALA A 225 -8.95 -26.42 -6.16
CA ALA A 225 -8.74 -27.82 -6.53
C ALA A 225 -7.31 -28.31 -6.23
N HIS A 226 -6.29 -27.45 -6.32
CA HIS A 226 -4.92 -27.83 -5.97
C HIS A 226 -4.71 -27.96 -4.47
N ASP A 227 -5.31 -27.07 -3.68
CA ASP A 227 -5.20 -27.10 -2.22
C ASP A 227 -5.83 -28.35 -1.64
N GLY A 228 -6.99 -28.76 -2.15
CA GLY A 228 -7.74 -29.94 -1.69
C GLY A 228 -7.21 -31.29 -2.17
N GLN A 229 -6.09 -31.32 -2.90
CA GLN A 229 -5.56 -32.58 -3.41
C GLN A 229 -4.90 -33.41 -2.31
N ALA A 230 -5.37 -34.66 -2.16
CA ALA A 230 -4.61 -35.72 -1.53
C ALA A 230 -3.43 -36.08 -2.46
N PHE A 231 -2.21 -36.06 -1.91
CA PHE A 231 -0.96 -36.42 -2.63
C PHE A 231 -0.62 -35.55 -3.85
N PRO A 232 -0.34 -34.24 -3.66
CA PRO A 232 -0.05 -33.30 -4.76
C PRO A 232 1.18 -33.64 -5.60
N TRP A 233 2.05 -34.56 -5.16
CA TRP A 233 3.21 -35.03 -5.91
C TRP A 233 2.87 -36.01 -7.05
N LEU A 234 1.66 -36.61 -7.06
CA LEU A 234 1.24 -37.59 -8.07
C LEU A 234 0.66 -36.97 -9.35
N ARG A 235 0.25 -35.70 -9.32
CA ARG A 235 -0.23 -34.98 -10.51
C ARG A 235 0.79 -33.90 -10.86
N GLY A 236 1.12 -33.81 -12.16
CA GLY A 236 2.11 -32.85 -12.67
C GLY A 236 1.79 -31.38 -12.35
N ASN A 237 2.63 -30.46 -12.83
CA ASN A 237 2.61 -29.04 -12.45
C ASN A 237 1.38 -28.27 -13.00
N THR A 238 0.21 -28.47 -12.37
CA THR A 238 -1.10 -27.91 -12.77
C THR A 238 -1.10 -26.38 -12.85
N MET A 239 -0.38 -25.71 -11.95
CA MET A 239 -0.26 -24.25 -11.95
C MET A 239 0.49 -23.74 -13.17
N SER A 240 1.56 -24.42 -13.60
CA SER A 240 2.28 -24.04 -14.81
C SER A 240 1.47 -24.26 -16.09
N ALA A 241 0.62 -25.28 -16.11
CA ALA A 241 -0.32 -25.50 -17.22
C ALA A 241 -1.37 -24.38 -17.29
N LEU A 242 -1.92 -23.98 -16.13
CA LEU A 242 -2.83 -22.83 -16.04
C LEU A 242 -2.16 -21.53 -16.46
N ALA A 243 -0.92 -21.28 -16.02
CA ALA A 243 -0.12 -20.13 -16.42
C ALA A 243 -0.05 -19.98 -17.94
N ARG A 244 0.34 -21.04 -18.65
CA ARG A 244 0.40 -21.04 -20.12
C ARG A 244 -0.97 -20.80 -20.77
N ARG A 245 -2.03 -21.36 -20.19
CA ARG A 245 -3.39 -21.19 -20.71
C ARG A 245 -3.92 -19.76 -20.55
N GLN A 246 -3.60 -19.10 -19.45
CA GLN A 246 -4.06 -17.74 -19.17
C GLN A 246 -3.14 -16.65 -19.74
N GLU A 247 -1.96 -16.98 -20.26
CA GLU A 247 -0.98 -16.00 -20.78
C GLU A 247 -1.58 -15.06 -21.84
N ALA A 248 -2.18 -15.60 -22.90
CA ALA A 248 -2.78 -14.80 -23.96
C ALA A 248 -4.02 -14.00 -23.48
N PRO A 249 -5.00 -14.59 -22.77
CA PRO A 249 -6.11 -13.83 -22.19
C PRO A 249 -5.69 -12.69 -21.25
N LEU A 250 -4.60 -12.87 -20.47
CA LEU A 250 -4.06 -11.82 -19.61
C LEU A 250 -3.45 -10.68 -20.44
N ALA A 251 -2.75 -10.99 -21.53
CA ALA A 251 -2.25 -9.97 -22.44
C ALA A 251 -3.38 -9.19 -23.14
N GLU A 252 -4.48 -9.88 -23.51
CA GLU A 252 -5.68 -9.21 -24.04
C GLU A 252 -6.33 -8.25 -23.03
N LEU A 253 -6.34 -8.62 -21.74
CA LEU A 253 -6.83 -7.72 -20.69
C LEU A 253 -6.00 -6.44 -20.58
N GLU A 254 -4.67 -6.53 -20.72
CA GLU A 254 -3.80 -5.34 -20.71
C GLU A 254 -4.05 -4.46 -21.94
N GLY A 255 -4.26 -5.05 -23.11
CA GLY A 255 -4.67 -4.33 -24.31
C GLY A 255 -6.00 -3.58 -24.13
N LEU A 256 -7.02 -4.26 -23.60
CA LEU A 256 -8.32 -3.66 -23.32
C LEU A 256 -8.23 -2.57 -22.24
N ALA A 257 -7.37 -2.74 -21.22
CA ALA A 257 -7.11 -1.69 -20.25
C ALA A 257 -6.48 -0.45 -20.89
N GLU A 258 -5.58 -0.62 -21.86
CA GLU A 258 -5.02 0.51 -22.61
C GLU A 258 -6.05 1.23 -23.47
N GLU A 259 -6.94 0.52 -24.15
CA GLU A 259 -8.06 1.12 -24.89
C GLU A 259 -8.98 1.93 -23.96
N ILE A 260 -9.25 1.43 -22.75
CA ILE A 260 -10.03 2.16 -21.74
C ILE A 260 -9.29 3.45 -21.35
N ARG A 261 -7.97 3.41 -21.12
CA ARG A 261 -7.18 4.61 -20.77
C ARG A 261 -7.16 5.64 -21.89
N GLN A 262 -7.02 5.20 -23.14
CA GLN A 262 -7.12 6.07 -24.30
C GLN A 262 -8.48 6.74 -24.37
N GLY A 263 -9.56 5.97 -24.23
CA GLY A 263 -10.93 6.52 -24.18
C GLY A 263 -11.17 7.48 -23.00
N LEU A 264 -10.50 7.25 -21.87
CA LEU A 264 -10.56 8.15 -20.70
C LEU A 264 -9.73 9.43 -20.87
N SER A 265 -8.73 9.45 -21.74
CA SER A 265 -7.86 10.63 -21.95
C SER A 265 -8.61 11.84 -22.51
N GLY A 266 -9.77 11.62 -23.16
CA GLY A 266 -10.68 12.67 -23.61
C GLY A 266 -11.55 13.26 -22.50
N ASN A 267 -11.60 12.64 -21.31
CA ASN A 267 -12.30 13.21 -20.18
C ASN A 267 -11.42 14.25 -19.50
N PRO A 268 -11.94 15.48 -19.26
CA PRO A 268 -11.17 16.49 -18.55
C PRO A 268 -10.72 15.94 -17.20
N GLU A 269 -9.47 16.21 -16.83
CA GLU A 269 -9.03 15.98 -15.46
C GLU A 269 -10.04 16.63 -14.51
N PRO A 270 -10.36 16.01 -13.36
CA PRO A 270 -11.25 16.64 -12.39
C PRO A 270 -10.75 18.06 -12.15
N ALA A 271 -11.63 19.03 -12.39
CA ALA A 271 -11.25 20.43 -12.41
C ALA A 271 -10.38 20.73 -11.16
N PRO A 272 -9.21 21.36 -11.33
CA PRO A 272 -8.44 21.80 -10.16
C PRO A 272 -9.40 22.57 -9.26
N LEU A 273 -9.36 22.29 -7.95
CA LEU A 273 -10.30 22.85 -6.99
C LEU A 273 -10.52 24.33 -7.29
N ALA A 274 -11.76 24.66 -7.69
CA ALA A 274 -12.14 26.01 -8.09
C ALA A 274 -12.10 26.99 -6.91
N GLU A 275 -11.92 26.47 -5.69
CA GLU A 275 -11.79 27.26 -4.49
C GLU A 275 -10.46 28.01 -4.50
N ARG A 276 -10.50 29.27 -4.94
CA ARG A 276 -9.38 30.19 -4.80
C ARG A 276 -9.33 30.66 -3.35
N THR A 277 -8.19 30.46 -2.72
CA THR A 277 -7.95 31.02 -1.38
C THR A 277 -7.88 32.54 -1.46
N PRO A 278 -8.48 33.25 -0.48
CA PRO A 278 -8.39 34.71 -0.40
C PRO A 278 -6.99 35.17 0.04
N LEU A 279 -6.11 34.28 0.51
CA LEU A 279 -4.76 34.65 0.95
C LEU A 279 -3.84 34.98 -0.24
N PRO A 280 -2.94 35.98 -0.11
CA PRO A 280 -1.87 36.21 -1.07
C PRO A 280 -0.94 35.00 -1.23
N PRO A 281 -0.29 34.80 -2.39
CA PRO A 281 0.56 33.62 -2.67
C PRO A 281 1.62 33.33 -1.60
N VAL A 282 2.24 34.37 -1.03
CA VAL A 282 3.25 34.24 0.02
C VAL A 282 2.68 33.57 1.29
N LEU A 283 1.49 33.97 1.71
CA LEU A 283 0.81 33.35 2.86
C LEU A 283 0.29 31.95 2.53
N GLN A 284 -0.11 31.69 1.28
CA GLN A 284 -0.46 30.34 0.85
C GLN A 284 0.71 29.37 0.98
N GLU A 285 1.91 29.77 0.54
CA GLU A 285 3.11 28.92 0.62
C GLU A 285 3.53 28.68 2.07
N ARG A 286 3.40 29.68 2.94
CA ARG A 286 3.64 29.51 4.39
C ARG A 286 2.65 28.55 5.03
N VAL A 287 1.36 28.63 4.69
CA VAL A 287 0.35 27.66 5.16
C VAL A 287 0.68 26.25 4.66
N ALA A 288 1.05 26.10 3.39
CA ALA A 288 1.43 24.79 2.83
C ALA A 288 2.69 24.23 3.51
N THR A 289 3.69 25.07 3.77
CA THR A 289 4.92 24.69 4.48
C THR A 289 4.63 24.28 5.91
N LEU A 290 3.82 25.06 6.64
CA LEU A 290 3.38 24.72 8.00
C LEU A 290 2.71 23.34 8.05
N LEU A 291 1.81 23.03 7.11
CA LEU A 291 1.12 21.74 7.05
C LEU A 291 2.09 20.58 6.80
N ARG A 292 3.03 20.75 5.84
CA ARG A 292 4.10 19.77 5.57
C ARG A 292 4.99 19.53 6.80
N ASP A 293 5.39 20.60 7.49
CA ASP A 293 6.25 20.51 8.67
C ASP A 293 5.55 19.82 9.84
N VAL A 294 4.25 20.08 10.04
CA VAL A 294 3.41 19.38 11.01
C VAL A 294 3.35 17.88 10.70
N ALA A 295 3.04 17.52 9.45
CA ALA A 295 2.96 16.13 9.02
C ALA A 295 4.31 15.41 9.21
N ALA A 296 5.41 16.02 8.78
CA ALA A 296 6.76 15.47 8.93
C ALA A 296 7.17 15.31 10.41
N ALA A 297 6.80 16.26 11.27
CA ALA A 297 7.06 16.16 12.71
C ALA A 297 6.27 15.03 13.37
N GLN A 298 4.98 14.86 13.02
CA GLN A 298 4.16 13.75 13.51
C GLN A 298 4.73 12.40 13.08
N GLN A 299 5.04 12.26 11.80
CA GLN A 299 5.61 11.04 11.23
C GLN A 299 6.96 10.68 11.89
N SER A 300 7.84 11.67 12.06
CA SER A 300 9.12 11.48 12.77
C SER A 300 8.91 11.01 14.22
N ALA A 301 7.93 11.57 14.92
CA ALA A 301 7.60 11.14 16.28
C ALA A 301 7.05 9.70 16.31
N VAL A 302 6.13 9.34 15.41
CA VAL A 302 5.61 7.97 15.26
C VAL A 302 6.76 6.99 15.02
N MET A 303 7.63 7.26 14.04
CA MET A 303 8.76 6.38 13.73
C MET A 303 9.67 6.14 14.93
N ARG A 304 9.96 7.19 15.71
CA ARG A 304 10.80 7.09 16.91
C ARG A 304 10.12 6.30 18.03
N ILE A 305 8.82 6.51 18.25
CA ILE A 305 8.05 5.73 19.23
C ILE A 305 8.00 4.26 18.83
N GLU A 306 7.68 3.96 17.56
CA GLU A 306 7.63 2.57 17.06
C GLU A 306 8.99 1.88 17.14
N ALA A 307 10.10 2.59 16.90
CA ALA A 307 11.45 2.05 17.09
C ALA A 307 11.72 1.67 18.56
N LEU A 308 11.29 2.52 19.51
CA LEU A 308 11.39 2.22 20.95
C LEU A 308 10.53 1.01 21.33
N LEU A 309 9.30 0.94 20.84
CA LEU A 309 8.38 -0.18 21.07
C LEU A 309 8.91 -1.48 20.47
N ALA A 310 9.53 -1.42 19.29
CA ALA A 310 10.17 -2.57 18.66
C ALA A 310 11.33 -3.12 19.51
N GLY A 311 12.11 -2.25 20.15
CA GLY A 311 13.18 -2.62 21.09
C GLY A 311 12.68 -3.16 22.43
N ALA A 312 11.40 -3.00 22.73
CA ALA A 312 10.76 -3.38 23.99
C ALA A 312 9.76 -4.55 23.87
N ARG A 313 9.77 -5.29 22.74
CA ARG A 313 8.79 -6.35 22.45
C ARG A 313 8.75 -7.48 23.49
N ASP A 314 9.84 -7.72 24.19
CA ASP A 314 9.97 -8.74 25.23
C ASP A 314 9.55 -8.26 26.63
N LEU A 315 9.26 -6.96 26.79
CA LEU A 315 8.81 -6.41 28.07
C LEU A 315 7.31 -6.71 28.32
N PRO A 316 6.93 -7.05 29.56
CA PRO A 316 5.54 -7.27 29.93
C PRO A 316 4.82 -5.92 30.13
N VAL A 317 4.62 -5.18 29.06
CA VAL A 317 3.96 -3.87 29.09
C VAL A 317 2.81 -3.77 28.09
N GLN A 318 1.82 -2.96 28.44
CA GLN A 318 0.82 -2.43 27.53
C GLN A 318 1.11 -0.95 27.29
N THR A 319 1.21 -0.57 26.02
CA THR A 319 1.56 0.78 25.59
C THR A 319 0.46 1.35 24.69
N ASN A 320 0.09 2.61 24.92
CA ASN A 320 -0.80 3.35 24.04
C ASN A 320 -0.30 4.80 23.93
N TYR A 321 -0.41 5.41 22.75
CA TYR A 321 -0.09 6.82 22.53
C TYR A 321 -1.04 7.44 21.49
N ARG A 322 -1.29 8.74 21.62
CA ARG A 322 -2.11 9.51 20.69
C ARG A 322 -1.60 10.95 20.58
N PHE A 323 -1.84 11.56 19.43
CA PHE A 323 -1.61 12.98 19.20
C PHE A 323 -2.88 13.76 19.53
N ASP A 324 -2.72 14.92 20.17
CA ASP A 324 -3.79 15.87 20.42
C ASP A 324 -3.32 17.32 20.23
N ALA A 325 -4.17 18.28 20.59
CA ALA A 325 -3.86 19.70 20.47
C ALA A 325 -2.75 20.19 21.41
N GLU A 326 -2.39 19.41 22.43
CA GLU A 326 -1.37 19.75 23.44
C GLU A 326 -0.04 19.00 23.21
N GLY A 327 -0.05 17.94 22.41
CA GLY A 327 1.15 17.18 22.06
C GLY A 327 0.88 15.69 21.90
N ILE A 328 1.80 14.87 22.44
CA ILE A 328 1.65 13.42 22.47
C ILE A 328 1.24 13.01 23.89
N ARG A 329 0.08 12.37 24.02
CA ARG A 329 -0.31 11.68 25.25
C ARG A 329 0.03 10.21 25.13
N PHE A 330 0.68 9.65 26.13
CA PHE A 330 1.07 8.25 26.13
C PHE A 330 0.91 7.61 27.50
N VAL A 331 0.75 6.29 27.50
CA VAL A 331 0.58 5.46 28.68
C VAL A 331 1.41 4.20 28.51
N VAL A 332 2.23 3.87 29.51
CA VAL A 332 3.00 2.61 29.60
C VAL A 332 2.63 1.93 30.91
N VAL A 333 1.84 0.86 30.82
CA VAL A 333 1.38 0.07 31.98
C VAL A 333 2.12 -1.26 32.03
N PRO A 334 2.84 -1.58 33.11
CA PRO A 334 3.37 -2.93 33.32
C PRO A 334 2.22 -3.92 33.53
N LEU A 335 2.21 -5.00 32.75
CA LEU A 335 1.30 -6.12 32.94
C LEU A 335 1.75 -6.90 34.17
N ARG A 336 0.82 -7.13 35.11
CA ARG A 336 1.09 -8.03 36.23
C ARG A 336 1.22 -9.45 35.68
N THR A 337 2.37 -10.08 35.94
CA THR A 337 2.55 -11.50 35.67
C THR A 337 1.52 -12.31 36.44
N GLU A 338 0.79 -13.20 35.75
CA GLU A 338 -0.12 -14.14 36.39
C GLU A 338 0.63 -15.01 37.41
N ARG A 339 -0.05 -15.43 38.48
CA ARG A 339 0.48 -16.37 39.47
C ARG A 339 0.93 -17.65 38.75
N GLY A 340 2.25 -17.85 38.62
CA GLY A 340 2.85 -19.02 37.96
C GLY A 340 3.78 -18.69 36.78
N ALA A 341 3.84 -17.43 36.32
CA ALA A 341 4.80 -17.02 35.30
C ALA A 341 6.23 -17.01 35.84
N LYS A 342 7.22 -17.35 34.99
CA LYS A 342 8.65 -17.25 35.32
C LYS A 342 8.97 -15.85 35.88
N PRO A 343 9.85 -15.73 36.89
CA PRO A 343 10.26 -14.44 37.42
C PRO A 343 10.81 -13.58 36.29
N ALA A 344 10.29 -12.36 36.17
CA ALA A 344 10.82 -11.38 35.22
C ALA A 344 12.30 -11.13 35.53
N ALA A 345 13.12 -10.95 34.50
CA ALA A 345 14.54 -10.66 34.67
C ALA A 345 14.71 -9.40 35.54
N ALA A 346 15.74 -9.38 36.39
CA ALA A 346 15.93 -8.32 37.39
C ALA A 346 16.05 -6.91 36.79
N ASP A 347 16.41 -6.80 35.51
CA ASP A 347 16.53 -5.56 34.73
C ASP A 347 15.19 -5.08 34.11
N THR A 348 14.14 -5.90 34.15
CA THR A 348 12.83 -5.59 33.54
C THR A 348 12.27 -4.24 34.01
N PRO A 349 12.25 -3.90 35.32
CA PRO A 349 11.77 -2.59 35.76
C PRO A 349 12.58 -1.43 35.17
N ALA A 350 13.91 -1.56 35.11
CA ALA A 350 14.79 -0.53 34.56
C ALA A 350 14.54 -0.32 33.05
N ARG A 351 14.33 -1.41 32.30
CA ARG A 351 14.00 -1.37 30.87
C ARG A 351 12.63 -0.75 30.60
N ILE A 352 11.64 -0.98 31.46
CA ILE A 352 10.31 -0.34 31.39
C ILE A 352 10.43 1.18 31.65
N THR A 353 11.26 1.57 32.63
CA THR A 353 11.55 3.00 32.88
C THR A 353 12.24 3.65 31.68
N ALA A 354 13.26 3.02 31.12
CA ALA A 354 13.95 3.52 29.94
C ALA A 354 13.03 3.67 28.72
N LEU A 355 12.09 2.74 28.52
CA LEU A 355 11.07 2.85 27.48
C LEU A 355 10.17 4.08 27.71
N ARG A 356 9.71 4.29 28.95
CA ARG A 356 8.88 5.43 29.31
C ARG A 356 9.61 6.75 29.10
N GLU A 357 10.87 6.85 29.52
CA GLU A 357 11.72 8.02 29.31
C GLU A 357 11.97 8.29 27.82
N GLY A 358 12.22 7.24 27.03
CA GLY A 358 12.36 7.35 25.59
C GLY A 358 11.13 7.94 24.90
N ILE A 359 9.93 7.43 25.24
CA ILE A 359 8.67 7.96 24.69
C ILE A 359 8.42 9.39 25.18
N SER A 360 8.73 9.70 26.44
CA SER A 360 8.63 11.06 26.99
C SER A 360 9.50 12.06 26.23
N ALA A 361 10.76 11.68 25.93
CA ALA A 361 11.67 12.53 25.18
C ALA A 361 11.18 12.80 23.74
N VAL A 362 10.51 11.82 23.11
CA VAL A 362 9.86 12.04 21.81
C VAL A 362 8.66 12.99 21.95
N ALA A 363 7.84 12.84 22.99
CA ALA A 363 6.71 13.71 23.28
C ALA A 363 7.14 15.17 23.52
N GLU A 364 8.20 15.40 24.29
CA GLU A 364 8.78 16.72 24.54
C GLU A 364 9.34 17.36 23.27
N ASP A 365 10.06 16.58 22.45
CA ASP A 365 10.59 17.07 21.18
C ASP A 365 9.47 17.49 20.22
N TYR A 366 8.42 16.67 20.12
CA TYR A 366 7.23 17.00 19.35
C TYR A 366 6.50 18.23 19.92
N GLY A 367 6.35 18.33 21.24
CA GLY A 367 5.73 19.48 21.92
C GLY A 367 6.45 20.80 21.64
N ARG A 368 7.79 20.79 21.61
CA ARG A 368 8.58 21.98 21.21
C ARG A 368 8.31 22.40 19.78
N ARG A 369 8.22 21.45 18.84
CA ARG A 369 7.87 21.74 17.44
C ARG A 369 6.44 22.26 17.32
N LEU A 370 5.50 21.65 18.05
CA LEU A 370 4.10 22.08 18.09
C LEU A 370 3.94 23.54 18.55
N ALA A 371 4.70 23.96 19.56
CA ALA A 371 4.73 25.37 19.97
C ALA A 371 5.20 26.29 18.83
N GLY A 372 6.22 25.88 18.07
CA GLY A 372 6.66 26.58 16.86
C GLY A 372 5.56 26.68 15.80
N PHE A 373 4.81 25.59 15.57
CA PHE A 373 3.70 25.56 14.62
C PHE A 373 2.55 26.48 15.04
N ILE A 374 2.22 26.53 16.34
CA ILE A 374 1.20 27.44 16.88
C ILE A 374 1.63 28.89 16.66
N ASN A 375 2.90 29.23 16.96
CA ASN A 375 3.43 30.57 16.76
C ASN A 375 3.38 31.00 15.29
N GLU A 376 3.78 30.12 14.37
CA GLU A 376 3.75 30.41 12.93
C GLU A 376 2.30 30.56 12.41
N ARG A 377 1.38 29.72 12.88
CA ARG A 377 -0.05 29.85 12.56
C ARG A 377 -0.60 31.20 13.02
N ASP A 378 -0.25 31.62 14.23
CA ASP A 378 -0.72 32.88 14.81
C ASP A 378 -0.07 34.09 14.11
N ALA A 379 1.18 33.96 13.64
CA ALA A 379 1.84 34.95 12.78
C ALA A 379 1.14 35.08 11.41
N ILE A 380 0.86 33.96 10.74
CA ILE A 380 0.09 33.93 9.47
C ILE A 380 -1.30 34.56 9.68
N ARG A 381 -1.98 34.25 10.79
CA ARG A 381 -3.28 34.82 11.15
C ARG A 381 -3.20 36.34 11.27
N THR A 382 -2.21 36.85 11.99
CA THR A 382 -2.02 38.30 12.20
C THR A 382 -1.77 39.02 10.87
N GLU A 383 -0.89 38.48 10.03
CA GLU A 383 -0.55 39.07 8.73
C GLU A 383 -1.72 39.00 7.73
N ALA A 384 -2.45 37.88 7.69
CA ALA A 384 -3.65 37.74 6.88
C ALA A 384 -4.75 38.74 7.31
N GLY A 385 -4.92 38.96 8.62
CA GLY A 385 -5.86 39.95 9.14
C GLY A 385 -5.53 41.38 8.69
N ALA A 386 -4.24 41.74 8.72
CA ALA A 386 -3.75 43.04 8.27
C ALA A 386 -3.94 43.23 6.75
N LEU A 387 -3.57 42.23 5.94
CA LEU A 387 -3.63 42.31 4.48
C LEU A 387 -5.05 42.28 3.91
N LEU A 388 -5.92 41.46 4.49
CA LEU A 388 -7.31 41.32 4.02
C LEU A 388 -8.25 42.38 4.63
N GLN A 389 -7.73 43.24 5.52
CA GLN A 389 -8.52 44.24 6.26
C GLN A 389 -9.75 43.62 6.95
N LEU A 390 -9.63 42.36 7.38
CA LEU A 390 -10.72 41.62 8.00
C LEU A 390 -10.79 41.96 9.48
N GLY A 391 -11.65 42.91 9.83
CA GLY A 391 -11.87 43.32 11.23
C GLY A 391 -12.66 42.30 12.08
N ARG A 392 -13.10 41.18 11.51
CA ARG A 392 -13.84 40.13 12.25
C ARG A 392 -13.08 38.80 12.23
N ALA A 393 -12.90 38.22 13.42
CA ALA A 393 -12.12 37.00 13.64
C ALA A 393 -12.67 35.79 12.87
N ASP A 394 -14.00 35.70 12.73
CA ASP A 394 -14.70 34.64 12.00
C ASP A 394 -14.32 34.56 10.51
N ARG A 395 -14.24 35.72 9.83
CA ARG A 395 -13.86 35.79 8.41
C ARG A 395 -12.40 35.43 8.18
N LEU A 396 -11.53 35.81 9.13
CA LEU A 396 -10.12 35.47 9.11
C LEU A 396 -9.91 33.95 9.31
N ASP A 397 -10.63 33.35 10.27
CA ASP A 397 -10.62 31.91 10.48
C ASP A 397 -11.13 31.15 9.25
N GLN A 398 -12.18 31.65 8.60
CA GLN A 398 -12.69 31.07 7.35
C GLN A 398 -11.66 31.16 6.20
N ALA A 399 -10.97 32.29 6.06
CA ALA A 399 -9.91 32.46 5.06
C ALA A 399 -8.74 31.48 5.26
N LEU A 400 -8.29 31.31 6.51
CA LEU A 400 -7.25 30.36 6.88
C LEU A 400 -7.69 28.91 6.67
N GLN A 401 -8.91 28.55 7.09
CA GLN A 401 -9.46 27.21 6.86
C GLN A 401 -9.56 26.90 5.36
N THR A 402 -9.99 27.85 4.54
CA THR A 402 -10.02 27.69 3.09
C THR A 402 -8.61 27.52 2.52
N ALA A 403 -7.63 28.31 2.98
CA ALA A 403 -6.24 28.14 2.56
C ALA A 403 -5.67 26.76 2.94
N MET A 404 -5.95 26.27 4.16
CA MET A 404 -5.55 24.93 4.60
C MET A 404 -6.22 23.84 3.77
N ARG A 405 -7.52 23.97 3.46
CA ARG A 405 -8.24 23.02 2.59
C ARG A 405 -7.64 22.99 1.19
N VAL A 406 -7.34 24.15 0.61
CA VAL A 406 -6.70 24.27 -0.72
C VAL A 406 -5.29 23.70 -0.70
N ALA A 407 -4.49 23.97 0.34
CA ALA A 407 -3.13 23.45 0.48
C ALA A 407 -3.13 21.92 0.63
N ASN A 408 -3.92 21.37 1.56
CA ASN A 408 -4.08 19.92 1.73
C ASN A 408 -4.54 19.25 0.43
N ALA A 409 -5.45 19.88 -0.30
CA ALA A 409 -5.93 19.29 -1.52
C ALA A 409 -4.94 19.39 -2.69
N ARG A 410 -4.11 20.45 -2.75
CA ARG A 410 -2.97 20.52 -3.68
C ARG A 410 -1.94 19.43 -3.38
N GLU A 411 -1.58 19.28 -2.11
CA GLU A 411 -0.68 18.22 -1.66
C GLU A 411 -1.25 16.84 -2.00
N THR A 412 -2.54 16.61 -1.73
CA THR A 412 -3.25 15.39 -2.12
C THR A 412 -3.19 15.16 -3.64
N LEU A 413 -3.42 16.21 -4.44
CA LEU A 413 -3.35 16.11 -5.90
C LEU A 413 -1.94 15.75 -6.38
N GLU A 414 -0.90 16.31 -5.78
CA GLU A 414 0.51 16.00 -6.10
C GLU A 414 0.91 14.59 -5.63
N VAL A 415 0.53 14.22 -4.41
CA VAL A 415 0.77 12.89 -3.83
C VAL A 415 0.15 11.81 -4.72
N TYR A 416 -1.05 12.05 -5.24
CA TYR A 416 -1.76 11.12 -6.12
C TYR A 416 -1.60 11.41 -7.62
N ARG A 417 -0.71 12.33 -8.01
CA ARG A 417 -0.43 12.59 -9.42
C ARG A 417 0.18 11.35 -10.06
N ASP A 418 1.26 10.84 -9.49
CA ASP A 418 1.95 9.63 -9.97
C ASP A 418 1.01 8.41 -9.95
N TYR A 419 0.09 8.32 -8.96
CA TYR A 419 -0.96 7.29 -8.91
C TYR A 419 -1.88 7.37 -10.12
N ARG A 420 -2.40 8.56 -10.43
CA ARG A 420 -3.28 8.81 -11.57
C ARG A 420 -2.55 8.59 -12.89
N THR A 421 -1.29 8.98 -12.98
CA THR A 421 -0.45 8.74 -14.15
C THR A 421 -0.26 7.24 -14.38
N ALA A 422 0.09 6.47 -13.35
CA ALA A 422 0.24 5.01 -13.46
C ALA A 422 -1.05 4.34 -13.97
N LEU A 423 -2.21 4.81 -13.49
CA LEU A 423 -3.51 4.25 -13.82
C LEU A 423 -4.07 4.67 -15.17
N PHE A 424 -3.99 5.95 -15.51
CA PHE A 424 -4.81 6.56 -16.57
C PHE A 424 -4.00 7.19 -17.70
N ALA A 425 -2.72 7.52 -17.50
CA ALA A 425 -1.93 8.11 -18.59
C ALA A 425 -1.74 7.06 -19.70
N PRO A 426 -2.15 7.31 -20.95
CA PRO A 426 -1.92 6.37 -22.04
C PRO A 426 -0.43 6.31 -22.43
N GLY A 427 -0.02 5.22 -23.09
CA GLY A 427 1.31 5.07 -23.68
C GLY A 427 2.40 4.56 -22.73
N LEU A 428 2.08 4.29 -21.46
CA LEU A 428 2.98 3.57 -20.56
C LEU A 428 2.80 2.06 -20.73
N SER A 429 3.92 1.34 -20.81
CA SER A 429 3.89 -0.14 -20.78
C SER A 429 3.35 -0.64 -19.44
N PRO A 430 2.75 -1.85 -19.39
CA PRO A 430 2.28 -2.45 -18.13
C PRO A 430 3.34 -2.46 -17.03
N GLU A 431 4.59 -2.76 -17.37
CA GLU A 431 5.73 -2.80 -16.44
C GLU A 431 6.04 -1.41 -15.86
N GLN A 432 6.05 -0.37 -16.69
CA GLN A 432 6.27 1.01 -16.23
C GLN A 432 5.15 1.49 -15.31
N ARG A 433 3.90 1.11 -15.58
CA ARG A 433 2.77 1.43 -14.71
C ARG A 433 2.95 0.80 -13.35
N ARG A 434 3.34 -0.47 -13.30
CA ARG A 434 3.62 -1.19 -12.05
C ARG A 434 4.77 -0.55 -11.28
N LEU A 435 5.85 -0.20 -11.97
CA LEU A 435 6.99 0.50 -11.36
C LEU A 435 6.58 1.83 -10.71
N LEU A 436 5.82 2.65 -11.43
CA LEU A 436 5.34 3.94 -10.92
C LEU A 436 4.34 3.77 -9.78
N PHE A 437 3.42 2.81 -9.90
CA PHE A 437 2.45 2.50 -8.85
C PHE A 437 3.14 2.02 -7.58
N ASP A 438 4.13 1.14 -7.68
CA ASP A 438 4.88 0.68 -6.52
C ASP A 438 5.59 1.83 -5.81
N HIS A 439 6.22 2.72 -6.57
CA HIS A 439 6.86 3.92 -6.02
C HIS A 439 5.85 4.77 -5.23
N VAL A 440 4.63 4.93 -5.77
CA VAL A 440 3.56 5.66 -5.07
C VAL A 440 3.16 4.96 -3.78
N ILE A 441 2.95 3.64 -3.80
CA ILE A 441 2.53 2.89 -2.61
C ILE A 441 3.59 2.99 -1.50
N VAL A 442 4.87 2.96 -1.85
CA VAL A 442 5.97 3.22 -0.89
C VAL A 442 5.87 4.64 -0.33
N ARG A 443 5.66 5.65 -1.18
CA ARG A 443 5.59 7.07 -0.79
C ARG A 443 4.35 7.43 0.03
N LEU A 444 3.25 6.68 -0.12
CA LEU A 444 2.04 6.84 0.68
C LEU A 444 2.21 6.34 2.11
N GLU A 445 3.31 5.63 2.41
CA GLU A 445 3.63 5.12 3.74
C GLU A 445 2.46 4.42 4.43
N LEU A 446 1.68 3.68 3.63
CA LEU A 446 0.54 2.94 4.14
C LEU A 446 1.03 1.95 5.20
N PRO A 447 0.19 1.64 6.21
CA PRO A 447 0.54 0.65 7.21
C PRO A 447 1.03 -0.63 6.56
N LEU A 448 2.29 -0.99 6.87
CA LEU A 448 2.92 -2.15 6.25
C LEU A 448 2.16 -3.42 6.64
N PRO A 449 1.81 -4.29 5.67
CA PRO A 449 1.20 -5.56 5.98
C PRO A 449 2.08 -6.33 6.95
N ARG A 450 1.50 -6.76 8.08
CA ARG A 450 2.23 -7.57 9.06
C ARG A 450 2.82 -8.82 8.41
N GLY A 451 3.95 -9.29 8.94
CA GLY A 451 4.37 -10.66 8.68
C GLY A 451 3.27 -11.62 9.10
N GLU A 452 3.02 -12.66 8.30
CA GLU A 452 1.97 -13.64 8.60
C GLU A 452 2.49 -14.71 9.55
N LEU A 453 1.77 -14.96 10.64
CA LEU A 453 1.95 -16.20 11.38
C LEU A 453 1.34 -17.33 10.54
N GLN A 454 2.08 -18.44 10.39
CA GLN A 454 1.55 -19.61 9.72
C GLN A 454 0.28 -20.09 10.45
N PRO A 455 -0.85 -20.26 9.75
CA PRO A 455 -2.06 -20.75 10.41
C PRO A 455 -1.88 -22.22 10.76
N VAL A 456 -1.68 -22.50 12.05
CA VAL A 456 -1.59 -23.88 12.55
C VAL A 456 -3.00 -24.45 12.75
N ASN A 457 -3.80 -23.74 13.55
CA ASN A 457 -5.14 -24.15 13.92
C ASN A 457 -6.19 -23.28 13.22
N ARG A 458 -7.34 -23.89 12.95
CA ARG A 458 -8.52 -23.23 12.41
C ARG A 458 -9.27 -22.52 13.54
N ALA A 459 -9.77 -21.30 13.32
CA ALA A 459 -10.61 -20.62 14.31
C ALA A 459 -11.89 -21.45 14.57
N PRO A 460 -12.26 -21.74 15.83
CA PRO A 460 -13.34 -22.68 16.14
C PRO A 460 -14.72 -22.20 15.64
N THR A 461 -14.89 -20.89 15.45
CA THR A 461 -16.13 -20.26 14.98
C THR A 461 -15.81 -19.15 13.98
N TRP A 462 -16.67 -18.98 12.97
CA TRP A 462 -16.75 -17.81 12.11
C TRP A 462 -18.21 -17.52 11.79
#